data_AF-A0A6I6ABN2-F1
#
_entry.id   AF-A0A6I6ABN2-F1
#
_cell.length_a   1.000
_cell.length_b   1.000
_cell.length_c   1.000
_cell.angle_alpha   90.00
_cell.angle_beta   90.00
_cell.angle_gamma   90.00
#
_symmetry.space_group_name_H-M   'P 1'
#
loop_
_entity.id
_entity.type
_entity.pdbx_description
1 polymer ?
#
loop_
_entity_poly.entity_id
_entity_poly.type
_entity_poly.pdbx_seq_one_letter_code
_entity_poly.pdbx_strand_id
1 'polypeptide(L)'
;MIQRFLHNYLLRHQNRANQILHLIGVPLTFGGLIGFGIAGEWIYAWSAFVAGYVLQFLGHAIEQNDAGELILLKKLLGIPFREFGPQTQSQQNFDQPSKKSSCND
;
A
#
# COMPACT_ATOMS: atom_id res chain seq x y z
N MET A 1 13.52 -9.06 11.14
CA MET A 1 12.88 -7.81 10.67
C MET A 1 12.24 -7.97 9.29
N ILE A 2 12.97 -8.49 8.30
CA ILE A 2 12.48 -8.67 6.91
C ILE A 2 11.18 -9.49 6.84
N GLN A 3 11.07 -10.59 7.59
CA GLN A 3 9.85 -11.41 7.59
C GLN A 3 8.60 -10.67 8.11
N ARG A 4 8.74 -9.80 9.11
CA ARG A 4 7.63 -8.94 9.57
C ARG A 4 7.24 -7.91 8.52
N PHE A 5 8.22 -7.38 7.79
CA PHE A 5 7.98 -6.43 6.72
C PHE A 5 7.24 -7.10 5.55
N LEU A 6 7.69 -8.29 5.12
CA LEU A 6 6.97 -9.07 4.11
C LEU A 6 5.58 -9.49 4.59
N HIS A 7 5.43 -9.90 5.84
CA HIS A 7 4.13 -10.31 6.37
C HIS A 7 3.13 -9.14 6.38
N ASN A 8 3.55 -7.97 6.88
CA ASN A 8 2.72 -6.76 6.82
C ASN A 8 2.48 -6.28 5.39
N TYR A 9 3.46 -6.43 4.50
CA TYR A 9 3.30 -6.11 3.08
C TYR A 9 2.27 -7.03 2.41
N LEU A 10 2.35 -8.35 2.63
CA LEU A 10 1.37 -9.33 2.14
C LEU A 10 -0.03 -9.08 2.71
N LEU A 11 -0.12 -8.73 3.99
CA LEU A 11 -1.40 -8.43 4.64
C LEU A 11 -2.07 -7.17 4.08
N ARG A 12 -1.29 -6.17 3.64
CA ARG A 12 -1.82 -4.92 3.05
C ARG A 12 -2.05 -4.99 1.54
N HIS A 13 -1.48 -6.01 0.88
CA HIS A 13 -1.54 -6.22 -0.56
C HIS A 13 -1.99 -7.66 -0.82
N GLN A 14 -3.19 -8.04 -0.36
CA GLN A 14 -3.76 -9.35 -0.64
C GLN A 14 -4.26 -9.45 -2.08
N ASN A 15 -4.63 -8.32 -2.69
CA ASN A 15 -5.11 -8.30 -4.07
C ASN A 15 -3.94 -8.37 -5.07
N ARG A 16 -3.95 -9.38 -5.95
CA ARG A 16 -2.95 -9.55 -7.02
C ARG A 16 -2.87 -8.32 -7.92
N ALA A 17 -3.98 -7.61 -8.12
CA ALA A 17 -4.00 -6.37 -8.90
C ALA A 17 -3.13 -5.27 -8.26
N ASN A 18 -3.22 -5.09 -6.93
CA ASN A 18 -2.42 -4.11 -6.21
C ASN A 18 -0.94 -4.50 -6.21
N GLN A 19 -0.62 -5.78 -6.03
CA GLN A 19 0.75 -6.29 -6.12
C GLN A 19 1.38 -6.04 -7.50
N ILE A 20 0.66 -6.31 -8.59
CA ILE A 20 1.14 -6.10 -9.96
C ILE A 20 1.34 -4.60 -10.24
N LEU A 21 0.38 -3.77 -9.83
CA LEU A 21 0.47 -2.32 -10.01
C LEU A 21 1.63 -1.72 -9.23
N HIS A 22 1.93 -2.20 -8.02
CA HIS A 22 3.14 -1.80 -7.28
C HIS A 22 4.42 -2.34 -7.92
N LEU A 23 4.42 -3.59 -8.36
CA LEU A 23 5.56 -4.21 -9.02
C LEU A 23 5.98 -3.46 -10.28
N ILE A 24 5.04 -2.85 -11.01
CA ILE A 24 5.32 -2.02 -12.18
C ILE A 24 5.55 -0.56 -11.78
N GLY A 25 4.72 -0.04 -10.88
CA GLY A 25 4.72 1.36 -10.48
C GLY A 25 6.01 1.78 -9.77
N VAL A 26 6.56 0.94 -8.88
CA VAL A 26 7.80 1.27 -8.14
C VAL A 26 9.02 1.37 -9.08
N PRO A 27 9.32 0.38 -9.94
CA PRO A 27 10.39 0.51 -10.94
C PRO A 27 10.17 1.67 -11.90
N LEU A 28 8.94 1.94 -12.33
CA LEU A 28 8.65 3.07 -13.22
C LEU A 28 8.92 4.41 -12.52
N THR A 29 8.55 4.54 -11.25
CA THR A 29 8.73 5.77 -10.47
C THR A 29 10.20 6.06 -10.21
N PHE A 30 10.96 5.09 -9.68
CA PHE A 30 12.36 5.32 -9.33
C PHE A 30 13.31 5.06 -10.50
N GLY A 31 13.15 3.93 -11.18
CA GLY A 31 13.98 3.57 -12.32
C GLY A 31 13.76 4.48 -13.53
N GLY A 32 12.51 4.84 -13.81
CA GLY A 32 12.18 5.79 -14.88
C GLY A 32 12.69 7.20 -14.58
N LEU A 33 12.46 7.71 -13.36
CA LEU A 33 12.98 9.03 -12.95
C LEU A 33 14.50 9.11 -13.06
N ILE A 34 15.22 8.11 -12.54
CA ILE A 34 16.69 8.08 -12.58
C ILE A 34 17.18 7.89 -14.02
N GLY A 35 16.61 6.94 -14.76
CA GLY A 35 17.04 6.61 -16.12
C GLY A 35 16.87 7.79 -17.09
N PHE A 36 15.67 8.37 -17.15
CA PHE A 36 15.42 9.54 -17.99
C PHE A 36 16.11 10.80 -17.47
N GLY A 37 16.25 10.94 -16.15
CA GLY A 37 17.01 12.05 -15.54
C GLY A 37 18.49 12.05 -15.94
N ILE A 38 19.14 10.88 -15.94
CA ILE A 38 20.53 10.72 -16.41
C ILE A 38 20.63 11.00 -17.91
N ALA A 39 19.62 10.64 -18.70
CA ALA A 39 19.56 10.93 -20.13
C ALA A 39 19.30 12.42 -20.45
N GLY A 40 19.03 13.27 -19.45
CA GLY A 40 18.68 14.68 -19.63
C GLY A 40 17.23 14.92 -20.04
N GLU A 41 16.43 13.87 -20.12
CA GLU A 41 15.05 13.84 -20.60
C GLU A 41 14.07 14.10 -19.45
N TRP A 42 14.17 15.29 -18.83
CA TRP A 42 13.46 15.62 -17.60
C TRP A 42 11.92 15.54 -17.72
N ILE A 43 11.35 15.83 -18.90
CA ILE A 43 9.90 15.70 -19.12
C ILE A 43 9.47 14.24 -19.00
N TYR A 44 10.23 13.31 -19.59
CA TYR A 44 9.96 11.89 -19.50
C TYR A 44 10.24 11.36 -18.08
N ALA A 45 11.26 11.89 -17.40
CA ALA A 45 11.57 11.56 -16.02
C ALA A 45 10.41 11.92 -15.07
N TRP A 46 9.89 13.15 -15.19
CA TRP A 46 8.71 13.60 -14.45
C TRP A 46 7.46 12.80 -14.82
N SER A 47 7.27 12.52 -16.11
CA SER A 47 6.13 11.73 -16.58
C SER A 47 6.18 10.31 -16.01
N ALA A 48 7.35 9.67 -15.98
CA ALA A 48 7.54 8.34 -15.40
C ALA A 48 7.31 8.34 -13.88
N PHE A 49 7.77 9.37 -13.18
CA PHE A 49 7.51 9.55 -11.75
C PHE A 49 6.00 9.64 -11.48
N VAL A 50 5.30 10.55 -12.15
CA VAL A 50 3.86 10.77 -11.95
C VAL A 50 3.06 9.54 -12.36
N ALA A 51 3.35 8.94 -13.52
CA ALA A 51 2.65 7.75 -13.98
C ALA A 51 2.87 6.57 -13.02
N GLY A 52 4.11 6.32 -12.62
CA GLY A 52 4.43 5.25 -11.66
C GLY A 52 3.77 5.47 -10.30
N TYR A 53 3.69 6.71 -9.83
CA TYR A 53 3.00 7.06 -8.59
C TYR A 53 1.49 6.83 -8.69
N VAL A 54 0.86 7.23 -9.80
CA VAL A 54 -0.57 6.99 -10.06
C VAL A 54 -0.87 5.49 -10.10
N LEU A 55 -0.02 4.66 -10.72
CA LEU A 55 -0.19 3.21 -10.74
C LEU A 55 -0.20 2.60 -9.32
N GLN A 56 0.74 3.02 -8.46
CA GLN A 56 0.79 2.57 -7.07
C GLN A 56 -0.47 2.99 -6.30
N PHE A 57 -0.92 4.23 -6.49
CA PHE A 57 -2.12 4.75 -5.83
C PHE A 57 -3.40 4.06 -6.31
N LEU A 58 -3.47 3.72 -7.59
CA LEU A 58 -4.60 2.98 -8.17
C LEU A 58 -4.69 1.57 -7.61
N GLY A 59 -3.56 0.91 -7.36
CA GLY A 59 -3.52 -0.38 -6.67
C GLY A 59 -4.15 -0.32 -5.28
N HIS A 60 -3.80 0.71 -4.50
CA HIS A 60 -4.39 0.98 -3.19
C HIS A 60 -5.89 1.31 -3.28
N ALA A 61 -6.31 2.10 -4.27
CA ALA A 61 -7.72 2.42 -4.49
C ALA A 61 -8.56 1.18 -4.83
N ILE A 62 -8.02 0.26 -5.64
CA ILE A 62 -8.66 -1.03 -5.97
C ILE A 62 -8.81 -1.92 -4.73
N GLU A 63 -7.80 -1.91 -3.86
CA GLU A 63 -7.84 -2.68 -2.60
C GLU A 63 -8.63 -1.95 -1.48
N GLN A 64 -9.05 -0.71 -1.72
CA GLN A 64 -9.70 0.18 -0.75
C GLN A 64 -8.91 0.35 0.56
N ASN A 65 -7.59 0.34 0.41
CA ASN A 65 -6.59 0.52 1.47
C ASN A 65 -5.94 1.90 1.27
N ASP A 66 -5.66 2.62 2.36
CA ASP A 66 -4.89 3.86 2.27
C ASP A 66 -3.42 3.57 1.91
N ALA A 67 -2.85 4.34 0.99
CA ALA A 67 -1.41 4.27 0.72
C ALA A 67 -0.60 4.56 2.00
N GLY A 68 0.56 3.91 2.16
CA GLY A 68 1.39 4.06 3.37
C GLY A 68 1.72 5.52 3.71
N GLU A 69 1.94 6.35 2.70
CA GLU A 69 2.18 7.80 2.85
C GLU A 69 0.96 8.54 3.41
N LEU A 70 -0.24 8.21 2.92
CA LEU A 70 -1.48 8.78 3.44
C LEU A 70 -1.76 8.32 4.86
N ILE A 71 -1.44 7.07 5.20
CA ILE A 71 -1.56 6.57 6.58
C ILE A 71 -0.65 7.37 7.51
N LEU A 72 0.60 7.61 7.11
CA LEU A 72 1.54 8.43 7.90
C LEU A 72 1.04 9.87 8.08
N LEU A 73 0.54 10.50 7.01
CA LEU A 73 -0.03 11.84 7.07
C LEU A 73 -1.31 11.89 7.92
N LYS A 74 -2.25 10.96 7.72
CA LYS A 74 -3.49 10.88 8.51
C LYS A 74 -3.19 10.58 9.98
N LYS A 75 -2.20 9.73 10.27
CA LYS A 75 -1.73 9.45 11.62
C LYS A 75 -1.13 10.69 12.28
N LEU A 76 -0.38 11.49 11.52
CA LEU A 76 0.15 12.77 11.99
C LEU A 76 -0.97 13.79 12.25
N LEU A 77 -2.04 13.76 11.46
CA LEU A 77 -3.20 14.65 11.56
C LEU A 77 -4.31 14.13 12.50
N GLY A 78 -4.17 12.95 13.09
CA GLY A 78 -5.19 12.34 13.95
C GLY A 78 -6.48 11.92 13.24
N ILE A 79 -6.45 11.79 11.90
CA ILE A 79 -7.61 11.44 11.08
C ILE A 79 -7.73 9.90 11.02
N PRO A 80 -8.95 9.32 11.10
CA PRO A 80 -9.13 7.87 10.91
C PRO A 80 -8.63 7.44 9.52
N PHE A 81 -7.76 6.43 9.49
CA PHE A 81 -7.20 5.84 8.28
C PHE A 81 -7.51 4.34 8.21
N ARG A 82 -7.57 3.80 6.99
CA ARG A 82 -7.80 2.37 6.73
C ARG A 82 -6.50 1.72 6.29
N GLU A 83 -5.86 1.01 7.21
CA GLU A 83 -4.61 0.29 6.93
C GLU A 83 -4.78 -1.00 6.11
N PHE A 84 -5.98 -1.57 6.13
CA PHE A 84 -6.29 -2.85 5.52
C PHE A 84 -7.60 -2.75 4.75
N GLY A 85 -7.65 -3.36 3.57
CA GLY A 85 -8.86 -3.41 2.75
C GLY A 85 -10.00 -4.18 3.42
N PRO A 86 -11.25 -4.01 2.96
CA PRO A 86 -12.43 -4.66 3.54
C PRO A 86 -12.35 -6.19 3.53
N GLN A 87 -11.62 -6.78 2.57
CA GLN A 87 -11.40 -8.23 2.49
C GLN A 87 -10.50 -8.74 3.63
N THR A 88 -9.46 -7.99 3.99
CA THR A 88 -8.53 -8.34 5.07
C THR A 88 -9.13 -8.15 6.45
N GLN A 89 -9.98 -7.13 6.64
CA GLN A 89 -10.72 -6.94 7.91
C GLN A 89 -11.67 -8.10 8.20
N SER A 90 -12.34 -8.63 7.18
CA SER A 90 -13.18 -9.82 7.32
C SER A 90 -12.37 -11.06 7.72
N GLN A 91 -11.17 -11.25 7.17
CA GLN A 91 -10.28 -12.35 7.58
C GLN A 91 -9.79 -12.20 9.02
N GLN A 92 -9.36 -11.00 9.44
CA GLN A 92 -8.95 -10.77 10.83
C GLN A 92 -10.09 -10.99 11.83
N ASN A 93 -11.32 -10.60 11.50
CA ASN A 93 -12.48 -10.87 12.35
C ASN A 93 -12.81 -12.38 12.43
N PHE A 94 -12.51 -13.13 11.37
CA PHE A 94 -12.75 -14.57 11.31
C PHE A 94 -11.66 -15.37 12.03
N ASP A 95 -10.41 -14.92 11.95
CA ASP A 95 -9.24 -15.55 12.58
C ASP A 95 -9.02 -15.08 14.04
N GLN A 96 -9.82 -14.14 14.54
CA GLN A 96 -9.83 -13.77 15.95
C GLN A 96 -10.68 -14.81 16.70
N PRO A 97 -10.08 -15.81 17.39
CA PRO A 97 -10.86 -16.73 18.20
C PRO A 97 -11.59 -15.88 19.24
N SER A 98 -12.87 -16.17 19.42
CA SER A 98 -13.78 -15.50 20.33
C SER A 98 -13.15 -15.24 21.71
N LYS A 99 -12.50 -14.10 21.91
CA LYS A 99 -12.28 -13.53 23.24
C LYS A 99 -13.44 -12.60 23.55
N LYS A 100 -14.66 -13.15 23.53
CA LYS A 100 -15.75 -12.60 24.33
C LYS A 100 -15.75 -13.36 25.65
N SER A 101 -15.06 -12.74 26.61
CA SER A 101 -15.42 -12.67 28.02
C SER A 101 -16.18 -13.89 28.55
N SER A 102 -15.40 -14.90 28.96
CA SER A 102 -15.79 -15.82 30.02
C SER A 102 -16.06 -15.02 31.30
N CYS A 103 -17.20 -15.33 31.93
CA CYS A 103 -17.69 -14.99 33.28
C CYS A 103 -17.04 -13.83 34.06
N ASN A 104 -17.85 -12.85 34.43
CA ASN A 104 -17.76 -12.25 35.76
C ASN A 104 -19.03 -12.68 36.52
N ASP A 105 -18.87 -13.66 37.40
CA ASP A 105 -19.73 -13.89 38.57
C ASP A 105 -19.45 -12.82 39.64
#